data_AF-A0A439SEM6-F1
#
_entry.id   AF-A0A439SEM6-F1
#
_cell.length_a   1.000
_cell.length_b   1.000
_cell.length_c   1.000
_cell.angle_alpha   90.00
_cell.angle_beta   90.00
_cell.angle_gamma   90.00
#
_symmetry.space_group_name_H-M   'P 1'
#
loop_
_entity.id
_entity.type
_entity.pdbx_description
1 polymer ?
#
loop_
_entity_poly.entity_id
_entity_poly.type
_entity_poly.pdbx_seq_one_letter_code
_entity_poly.pdbx_strand_id
1 'polypeptide(L)'
;MAGESKGRAGEVRLWRNARLATMADSAAALGLVEDGAIAARDGLIVYAGPEADMPAALGQAAEIIDCEGRWITPGLIDCHTHLVHAGNRANEFEMRLAGATYEEVTRAGGGIVSSVKALRAASEHELVVQSVPRLNALIAEGLTTIEIKSGYGLDLENEKKSLRAARLLGEHRPVTVRTSFLGAHALPPEAKGDKDAFIDLVANEIL
;
A
#
# COMPACT_ATOMS: atom_id res chain seq x y z
N MET A 1 -8.15 -3.23 19.31
CA MET A 1 -7.25 -4.23 19.91
C MET A 1 -6.89 -5.24 18.84
N ALA A 2 -5.75 -5.07 18.17
CA ALA A 2 -5.20 -6.10 17.29
C ALA A 2 -4.07 -6.77 18.09
N GLY A 3 -4.30 -8.01 18.51
CA GLY A 3 -3.27 -8.84 19.07
C GLY A 3 -2.35 -9.27 17.94
N GLU A 4 -1.22 -8.59 17.77
CA GLU A 4 -0.06 -9.26 17.20
C GLU A 4 0.27 -10.42 18.16
N SER A 5 -0.05 -11.65 17.75
CA SER A 5 0.68 -12.81 18.24
C SER A 5 2.12 -12.64 17.73
N LYS A 6 2.91 -11.85 18.48
CA LYS A 6 4.35 -11.96 18.48
C LYS A 6 4.64 -13.37 18.97
N GLY A 7 4.73 -14.31 18.01
CA GLY A 7 5.16 -15.67 18.29
C GLY A 7 6.43 -15.60 19.14
N ARG A 8 6.54 -16.48 20.13
CA ARG A 8 7.73 -16.47 20.99
C ARG A 8 8.95 -16.70 20.09
N ALA A 9 10.03 -15.96 20.31
CA ALA A 9 11.24 -16.10 19.51
C ALA A 9 11.66 -17.58 19.45
N GLY A 10 11.89 -18.09 18.23
CA GLY A 10 12.21 -19.49 17.97
C GLY A 10 11.02 -20.43 17.78
N GLU A 11 9.78 -19.99 18.01
CA GLU A 11 8.57 -20.79 17.77
C GLU A 11 8.28 -20.93 16.27
N VAL A 12 8.05 -22.16 15.82
CA VAL A 12 7.67 -22.45 14.43
C VAL A 12 6.16 -22.40 14.32
N ARG A 13 5.64 -21.71 13.30
CA ARG A 13 4.27 -21.86 12.83
C ARG A 13 4.24 -22.67 11.56
N LEU A 14 3.36 -23.67 11.51
CA LEU A 14 3.24 -24.62 10.41
C LEU A 14 1.82 -24.58 9.85
N TRP A 15 1.68 -24.18 8.59
CA TRP A 15 0.47 -24.34 7.79
C TRP A 15 0.63 -25.60 6.95
N ARG A 16 -0.28 -26.56 7.11
CA ARG A 16 -0.24 -27.87 6.42
C ARG A 16 -1.54 -28.14 5.69
N ASN A 17 -1.57 -29.19 4.87
CA ASN A 17 -2.74 -29.55 4.08
C ASN A 17 -3.25 -28.34 3.27
N ALA A 18 -2.35 -27.70 2.54
CA ALA A 18 -2.61 -26.49 1.77
C ALA A 18 -2.23 -26.70 0.30
N ARG A 19 -2.94 -26.01 -0.61
CA ARG A 19 -2.49 -25.84 -1.99
C ARG A 19 -1.71 -24.55 -2.10
N LEU A 20 -0.48 -24.60 -2.60
CA LEU A 20 0.38 -23.42 -2.67
C LEU A 20 0.47 -22.94 -4.11
N ALA A 21 0.35 -21.63 -4.33
CA ALA A 21 0.84 -20.97 -5.54
C ALA A 21 2.03 -20.11 -5.14
N THR A 22 3.24 -20.66 -5.24
CA THR A 22 4.44 -20.10 -4.61
C THR A 22 4.93 -18.81 -5.27
N MET A 23 4.65 -18.62 -6.56
CA MET A 23 5.24 -17.54 -7.38
C MET A 23 6.78 -17.50 -7.33
N ALA A 24 7.43 -18.64 -7.05
CA ALA A 24 8.89 -18.71 -6.98
C ALA A 24 9.50 -18.51 -8.38
N ASP A 25 10.53 -17.67 -8.48
CA ASP A 25 11.21 -17.36 -9.76
C ASP A 25 11.73 -18.61 -10.50
N SER A 26 12.06 -19.67 -9.76
CA SER A 26 12.55 -20.94 -10.31
C SER A 26 11.45 -21.88 -10.80
N ALA A 27 10.18 -21.56 -10.54
CA ALA A 27 9.05 -22.43 -10.83
C ALA A 27 8.41 -22.13 -12.20
N ALA A 28 7.75 -23.14 -12.79
CA ALA A 28 6.94 -22.94 -13.97
C ALA A 28 5.59 -22.29 -13.60
N ALA A 29 5.15 -21.30 -14.39
CA ALA A 29 3.90 -20.58 -14.20
C ALA A 29 3.74 -20.04 -12.75
N LEU A 30 2.72 -20.49 -12.00
CA LEU A 30 2.43 -20.02 -10.65
C LEU A 30 3.18 -20.79 -9.54
N GLY A 31 3.98 -21.80 -9.92
CA GLY A 31 4.69 -22.66 -8.97
C GLY A 31 3.75 -23.40 -8.02
N LEU A 32 2.83 -24.18 -8.59
CA LEU A 32 1.77 -24.88 -7.86
C LEU A 32 2.32 -26.09 -7.08
N VAL A 33 1.85 -26.26 -5.85
CA VAL A 33 2.07 -27.45 -5.00
C VAL A 33 0.72 -27.89 -4.44
N GLU A 34 0.23 -29.05 -4.86
CA GLU A 34 -1.13 -29.52 -4.50
C GLU A 34 -1.20 -29.99 -3.03
N ASP A 35 -0.20 -30.74 -2.57
CA ASP A 35 -0.11 -31.27 -1.20
C ASP A 35 1.01 -30.55 -0.44
N GLY A 36 0.81 -29.25 -0.16
CA GLY A 36 1.84 -28.35 0.33
C GLY A 36 1.76 -28.01 1.82
N ALA A 37 2.91 -27.57 2.34
CA ALA A 37 3.06 -26.99 3.67
C ALA A 37 3.98 -25.77 3.65
N ILE A 38 3.73 -24.84 4.58
CA ILE A 38 4.58 -23.68 4.87
C ILE A 38 4.98 -23.72 6.33
N ALA A 39 6.28 -23.62 6.61
CA ALA A 39 6.78 -23.38 7.96
C ALA A 39 7.42 -21.99 8.03
N ALA A 40 7.08 -21.23 9.08
CA ALA A 40 7.68 -19.94 9.36
C ALA A 40 8.29 -19.91 10.77
N ARG A 41 9.41 -19.23 10.91
CA ARG A 41 10.09 -18.97 12.18
C ARG A 41 10.60 -17.53 12.19
N ASP A 42 10.40 -16.83 13.29
CA ASP A 42 10.87 -15.44 13.48
C ASP A 42 10.47 -14.49 12.33
N GLY A 43 9.24 -14.66 11.81
CA GLY A 43 8.69 -13.82 10.73
C GLY A 43 9.18 -14.16 9.32
N LEU A 44 10.00 -15.21 9.16
CA LEU A 44 10.53 -15.65 7.87
C LEU A 44 10.00 -17.04 7.51
N ILE A 45 9.75 -17.25 6.22
CA ILE A 45 9.46 -18.58 5.68
C ILE A 45 10.76 -19.40 5.71
N VAL A 46 10.74 -20.51 6.43
CA VAL A 46 11.87 -21.46 6.50
C VAL A 46 11.64 -22.70 5.66
N TYR A 47 10.40 -22.93 5.21
CA TYR A 47 10.03 -23.98 4.26
C TYR A 47 8.73 -23.61 3.55
N ALA A 48 8.65 -23.86 2.24
CA ALA A 48 7.41 -23.81 1.45
C ALA A 48 7.53 -24.80 0.28
N GLY A 49 6.76 -25.88 0.33
CA GLY A 49 6.89 -26.99 -0.63
C GLY A 49 5.99 -28.18 -0.29
N PRO A 50 6.20 -29.34 -0.94
CA PRO A 50 5.42 -30.55 -0.68
C PRO A 50 5.49 -30.99 0.78
N GLU A 51 4.37 -31.21 1.45
CA GLU A 51 4.34 -31.58 2.88
C GLU A 51 5.16 -32.85 3.16
N ALA A 52 5.20 -33.80 2.22
CA ALA A 52 5.98 -35.03 2.30
C ALA A 52 7.51 -34.79 2.36
N ASP A 53 7.99 -33.69 1.81
CA ASP A 53 9.42 -33.34 1.76
C ASP A 53 9.84 -32.42 2.92
N MET A 54 8.89 -32.03 3.78
CA MET A 54 9.16 -31.12 4.88
C MET A 54 10.07 -31.78 5.93
N PRO A 55 11.15 -31.11 6.36
CA PRO A 55 11.98 -31.61 7.45
C PRO A 55 11.18 -31.87 8.73
N ALA A 56 11.23 -33.10 9.25
CA ALA A 56 10.46 -33.51 10.43
C ALA A 56 10.69 -32.61 11.67
N ALA A 57 11.88 -32.03 11.80
CA ALA A 57 12.22 -31.10 12.87
C ALA A 57 11.38 -29.81 12.87
N LEU A 58 10.83 -29.39 11.71
CA LEU A 58 9.95 -28.23 11.62
C LEU A 58 8.53 -28.50 12.17
N GLY A 59 8.11 -29.77 12.20
CA GLY A 59 6.83 -30.17 12.79
C GLY A 59 6.89 -30.36 14.31
N GLN A 60 8.09 -30.41 14.90
CA GLN A 60 8.24 -30.61 16.35
C GLN A 60 8.00 -29.30 17.08
N ALA A 61 7.04 -29.29 18.01
CA ALA A 61 6.65 -28.13 18.82
C ALA A 61 6.20 -26.89 18.01
N ALA A 62 5.70 -27.09 16.79
CA ALA A 62 5.10 -26.03 16.00
C ALA A 62 3.66 -25.76 16.44
N GLU A 63 3.23 -24.50 16.35
CA GLU A 63 1.81 -24.16 16.27
C GLU A 63 1.31 -24.59 14.89
N ILE A 64 0.41 -25.57 14.86
CA ILE A 64 -0.08 -26.19 13.62
C ILE A 64 -1.42 -25.59 13.23
N ILE A 65 -1.53 -25.20 11.97
CA ILE A 65 -2.72 -24.70 11.31
C ILE A 65 -3.05 -25.64 10.14
N ASP A 66 -4.17 -26.34 10.23
CA ASP A 66 -4.69 -27.13 9.11
C ASP A 66 -5.45 -26.21 8.15
N CYS A 67 -5.02 -26.15 6.89
CA CYS A 67 -5.64 -25.30 5.89
C CYS A 67 -6.82 -25.96 5.18
N GLU A 68 -7.10 -27.25 5.42
CA GLU A 68 -8.22 -28.01 4.85
C GLU A 68 -8.25 -27.96 3.31
N GLY A 69 -7.09 -28.00 2.67
CA GLY A 69 -6.95 -27.93 1.21
C GLY A 69 -7.20 -26.54 0.61
N ARG A 70 -7.26 -25.47 1.43
CA ARG A 70 -7.37 -24.09 0.92
C ARG A 70 -6.08 -23.67 0.18
N TRP A 71 -6.25 -22.69 -0.71
CA TRP A 71 -5.13 -22.06 -1.40
C TRP A 71 -4.40 -21.08 -0.49
N ILE A 72 -3.07 -21.10 -0.58
CA ILE A 72 -2.18 -20.07 -0.02
C ILE A 72 -1.38 -19.45 -1.17
N THR A 73 -1.36 -18.13 -1.21
CA THR A 73 -0.53 -17.33 -2.12
C THR A 73 0.37 -16.41 -1.28
N PRO A 74 1.44 -15.84 -1.87
CA PRO A 74 2.07 -14.65 -1.29
C PRO A 74 1.03 -13.56 -1.03
N GLY A 75 1.28 -12.74 0.00
CA GLY A 75 0.47 -11.56 0.26
C GLY A 75 0.51 -10.61 -0.94
N LEU A 76 -0.60 -9.95 -1.24
CA LEU A 76 -0.70 -9.09 -2.41
C LEU A 76 0.15 -7.82 -2.23
N ILE A 77 0.66 -7.31 -3.35
CA ILE A 77 1.46 -6.09 -3.42
C ILE A 77 0.80 -5.11 -4.39
N ASP A 78 0.45 -3.93 -3.90
CA ASP A 78 0.05 -2.81 -4.73
C ASP A 78 1.22 -1.82 -4.87
N CYS A 79 1.83 -1.81 -6.05
CA CYS A 79 3.04 -1.02 -6.30
C CYS A 79 2.77 0.42 -6.76
N HIS A 80 1.51 0.86 -6.82
CA HIS A 80 1.20 2.19 -7.32
C HIS A 80 -0.09 2.76 -6.73
N THR A 81 0.02 3.58 -5.69
CA THR A 81 -1.15 4.28 -5.14
C THR A 81 -0.92 5.75 -4.81
N HIS A 82 -1.99 6.53 -4.87
CA HIS A 82 -2.07 7.88 -4.30
C HIS A 82 -3.02 7.87 -3.10
N LEU A 83 -2.82 6.92 -2.19
CA LEU A 83 -3.75 6.63 -1.08
C LEU A 83 -3.95 7.82 -0.12
N VAL A 84 -2.89 8.60 0.10
CA VAL A 84 -2.90 9.76 0.99
C VAL A 84 -3.37 10.99 0.23
N HIS A 85 -4.64 11.33 0.45
CA HIS A 85 -5.28 12.56 -0.02
C HIS A 85 -6.38 12.97 0.95
N ALA A 86 -6.78 14.25 0.90
CA ALA A 86 -7.91 14.77 1.64
C ALA A 86 -9.12 15.00 0.72
N GLY A 87 -10.32 14.81 1.26
CA GLY A 87 -11.57 14.96 0.52
C GLY A 87 -11.74 13.93 -0.60
N ASN A 88 -12.65 14.22 -1.53
CA ASN A 88 -12.94 13.39 -2.70
C ASN A 88 -13.32 14.29 -3.89
N ARG A 89 -13.49 13.68 -5.06
CA ARG A 89 -13.84 14.37 -6.32
C ARG A 89 -15.22 13.95 -6.84
N ALA A 90 -16.13 13.53 -5.96
CA ALA A 90 -17.47 13.07 -6.34
C ALA A 90 -18.28 14.18 -7.03
N ASN A 91 -18.19 15.43 -6.55
CA ASN A 91 -18.88 16.57 -7.16
C ASN A 91 -18.40 16.84 -8.59
N GLU A 92 -17.09 16.72 -8.84
CA GLU A 92 -16.55 16.83 -10.20
C GLU A 92 -17.06 15.70 -11.09
N PHE A 93 -17.14 14.48 -10.56
CA PHE A 93 -17.68 13.34 -11.29
C PHE A 93 -19.15 13.56 -11.66
N GLU A 94 -19.97 14.09 -10.73
CA GLU A 94 -21.36 14.46 -10.97
C GLU A 94 -21.50 15.54 -12.06
N MET A 95 -20.69 16.61 -11.99
CA MET A 95 -20.69 17.67 -13.02
C MET A 95 -20.38 17.11 -14.41
N ARG A 96 -19.41 16.20 -14.52
CA ARG A 96 -19.08 15.54 -15.80
C ARG A 96 -20.23 14.69 -16.33
N LEU A 97 -20.93 13.97 -15.46
CA LEU A 97 -22.12 13.21 -15.84
C LEU A 97 -23.26 14.12 -16.31
N ALA A 98 -23.37 15.33 -15.75
CA ALA A 98 -24.31 16.35 -16.19
C ALA A 98 -23.91 17.07 -17.49
N GLY A 99 -22.79 16.69 -18.12
CA GLY A 99 -22.34 17.24 -19.39
C GLY A 99 -21.42 18.46 -19.29
N ALA A 100 -20.93 18.81 -18.09
CA ALA A 100 -19.99 19.91 -17.93
C ALA A 100 -18.68 19.64 -18.68
N THR A 101 -18.18 20.66 -19.37
CA THR A 101 -16.87 20.65 -20.02
C THR A 101 -15.74 20.64 -18.99
N TYR A 102 -14.55 20.22 -19.42
CA TYR A 102 -13.36 20.23 -18.57
C TYR A 102 -13.02 21.64 -18.02
N GLU A 103 -13.24 22.67 -18.84
CA GLU A 103 -13.02 24.07 -18.44
C GLU A 103 -14.01 24.51 -17.36
N GLU A 104 -15.28 24.14 -17.46
CA GLU A 104 -16.30 24.45 -16.45
C GLU A 104 -16.00 23.77 -15.12
N VAL A 105 -15.59 22.50 -15.15
CA VAL A 105 -15.12 21.75 -13.97
C VAL A 105 -13.90 22.43 -13.33
N THR A 106 -12.93 22.83 -14.16
CA THR A 106 -11.71 23.52 -13.67
C THR A 106 -12.06 24.88 -13.06
N ARG A 107 -12.95 25.65 -13.70
CA ARG A 107 -13.43 26.96 -13.20
C ARG A 107 -14.19 26.83 -11.88
N ALA A 108 -14.90 25.73 -11.68
CA ALA A 108 -15.55 25.39 -10.41
C ALA A 108 -14.55 24.92 -9.32
N GLY A 109 -13.24 24.91 -9.60
CA GLY A 109 -12.22 24.47 -8.64
C GLY A 109 -12.05 22.95 -8.57
N GLY A 110 -12.45 22.22 -9.62
CA GLY A 110 -12.19 20.79 -9.78
C GLY A 110 -10.76 20.47 -10.24
N GLY A 111 -10.52 19.23 -10.64
CA GLY A 111 -9.21 18.79 -11.11
C GLY A 111 -8.22 18.49 -9.98
N ILE A 112 -6.95 18.28 -10.32
CA ILE A 112 -5.87 18.04 -9.35
C ILE A 112 -5.70 19.19 -8.36
N VAL A 113 -5.98 20.43 -8.79
CA VAL A 113 -5.92 21.63 -7.94
C VAL A 113 -6.86 21.51 -6.73
N SER A 114 -8.02 20.88 -6.90
CA SER A 114 -8.96 20.62 -5.81
C SER A 114 -8.34 19.72 -4.74
N SER A 115 -7.74 18.61 -5.17
CA SER A 115 -7.04 17.67 -4.28
C SER A 115 -5.82 18.31 -3.62
N VAL A 116 -5.08 19.16 -4.34
CA VAL A 116 -3.95 19.91 -3.79
C VAL A 116 -4.42 20.85 -2.69
N LYS A 117 -5.45 21.65 -2.95
CA LYS A 117 -6.02 22.56 -1.96
C LYS A 117 -6.50 21.82 -0.72
N ALA A 118 -7.21 20.71 -0.89
CA ALA A 118 -7.70 19.90 0.21
C ALA A 118 -6.56 19.31 1.04
N LEU A 119 -5.51 18.77 0.39
CA LEU A 119 -4.36 18.19 1.08
C LEU A 119 -3.56 19.25 1.83
N ARG A 120 -3.33 20.42 1.22
CA ARG A 120 -2.63 21.54 1.87
C ARG A 120 -3.38 22.01 3.12
N ALA A 121 -4.71 22.07 3.07
CA ALA A 121 -5.54 22.48 4.21
C ALA A 121 -5.64 21.44 5.33
N ALA A 122 -5.54 20.15 5.01
CA ALA A 122 -5.62 19.08 6.00
C ALA A 122 -4.36 19.00 6.88
N SER A 123 -4.54 18.71 8.15
CA SER A 123 -3.47 18.29 9.05
C SER A 123 -2.98 16.88 8.70
N GLU A 124 -1.77 16.54 9.16
CA GLU A 124 -1.21 15.18 9.00
C GLU A 124 -2.12 14.11 9.63
N HIS A 125 -2.67 14.39 10.81
CA HIS A 125 -3.61 13.50 11.49
C HIS A 125 -4.89 13.27 10.66
N GLU A 126 -5.46 14.33 10.08
CA GLU A 126 -6.64 14.19 9.21
C GLU A 126 -6.33 13.37 7.96
N LEU A 127 -5.14 13.52 7.37
CA LEU A 127 -4.70 12.71 6.23
C LEU A 127 -4.63 11.22 6.59
N VAL A 128 -4.07 10.89 7.77
CA VAL A 128 -4.03 9.51 8.27
C VAL A 128 -5.46 8.98 8.48
N VAL A 129 -6.29 9.71 9.22
CA VAL A 129 -7.68 9.30 9.53
C VAL A 129 -8.48 9.06 8.26
N GLN A 130 -8.37 9.94 7.26
CA GLN A 130 -9.07 9.78 5.99
C GLN A 130 -8.54 8.62 5.14
N SER A 131 -7.26 8.25 5.28
CA SER A 131 -6.63 7.18 4.51
C SER A 131 -6.86 5.78 5.09
N VAL A 132 -7.06 5.68 6.40
CA VAL A 132 -7.26 4.40 7.11
C VAL A 132 -8.39 3.54 6.52
N PRO A 133 -9.59 4.06 6.21
CA PRO A 133 -10.66 3.24 5.63
C PRO A 133 -10.26 2.62 4.29
N ARG A 134 -9.55 3.37 3.43
CA ARG A 134 -9.06 2.89 2.13
C ARG A 134 -8.01 1.79 2.32
N LEU A 135 -7.07 2.00 3.24
CA LEU A 135 -6.02 1.02 3.53
C LEU A 135 -6.61 -0.28 4.10
N ASN A 136 -7.57 -0.18 5.01
CA ASN A 136 -8.22 -1.34 5.61
C ASN A 136 -8.98 -2.17 4.57
N ALA A 137 -9.59 -1.53 3.57
CA ALA A 137 -10.24 -2.24 2.48
C ALA A 137 -9.24 -3.08 1.67
N LEU A 138 -8.07 -2.50 1.33
CA LEU A 138 -7.01 -3.24 0.62
C LEU A 138 -6.44 -4.38 1.46
N ILE A 139 -6.22 -4.16 2.76
CA ILE A 139 -5.76 -5.23 3.68
C ILE A 139 -6.79 -6.37 3.74
N ALA A 140 -8.09 -6.05 3.76
CA ALA A 140 -9.15 -7.06 3.75
C ALA A 140 -9.19 -7.88 2.45
N GLU A 141 -8.64 -7.37 1.36
CA GLU A 141 -8.46 -8.09 0.09
C GLU A 141 -7.17 -8.93 0.04
N GLY A 142 -6.35 -8.93 1.11
CA GLY A 142 -5.11 -9.71 1.20
C GLY A 142 -3.83 -8.93 0.88
N LEU A 143 -3.91 -7.59 0.76
CA LEU A 143 -2.75 -6.73 0.62
C LEU A 143 -1.85 -6.80 1.86
N THR A 144 -0.56 -7.03 1.64
CA THR A 144 0.47 -7.02 2.70
C THR A 144 1.56 -5.97 2.48
N THR A 145 1.71 -5.48 1.24
CA THR A 145 2.66 -4.41 0.90
C THR A 145 2.02 -3.40 -0.04
N ILE A 146 2.20 -2.12 0.22
CA ILE A 146 1.68 -1.03 -0.60
C ILE A 146 2.74 0.04 -0.81
N GLU A 147 2.80 0.57 -2.03
CA GLU A 147 3.50 1.80 -2.31
C GLU A 147 2.51 2.99 -2.27
N ILE A 148 2.90 4.05 -1.56
CA ILE A 148 2.11 5.27 -1.39
C ILE A 148 2.94 6.46 -1.85
N LYS A 149 2.44 7.17 -2.86
CA LYS A 149 3.06 8.38 -3.39
C LYS A 149 2.61 9.63 -2.66
N SER A 150 3.47 10.65 -2.65
CA SER A 150 3.06 12.04 -2.41
C SER A 150 2.48 12.67 -3.69
N GLY A 151 2.64 13.96 -3.93
CA GLY A 151 2.25 14.62 -5.18
C GLY A 151 0.93 15.39 -5.17
N TYR A 152 0.28 15.53 -4.02
CA TYR A 152 -0.82 16.49 -3.83
C TYR A 152 -0.40 17.68 -2.96
N GLY A 153 0.86 17.78 -2.55
CA GLY A 153 1.40 18.95 -1.85
C GLY A 153 1.91 20.01 -2.83
N LEU A 154 2.72 19.59 -3.81
CA LEU A 154 3.39 20.46 -4.79
C LEU A 154 4.20 21.61 -4.17
N ASP A 155 4.62 21.42 -2.91
CA ASP A 155 5.52 22.28 -2.15
C ASP A 155 6.22 21.43 -1.07
N LEU A 156 7.32 21.93 -0.54
CA LEU A 156 8.18 21.19 0.40
C LEU A 156 7.41 20.64 1.61
N GLU A 157 6.65 21.50 2.27
CA GLU A 157 6.03 21.20 3.56
C GLU A 157 4.92 20.17 3.39
N ASN A 158 4.10 20.31 2.35
CA ASN A 158 2.98 19.43 2.12
C ASN A 158 3.38 18.09 1.50
N GLU A 159 4.43 18.05 0.68
CA GLU A 159 5.01 16.79 0.20
C GLU A 159 5.59 15.98 1.38
N LYS A 160 6.36 16.63 2.27
CA LYS A 160 6.84 16.00 3.52
C LYS A 160 5.69 15.52 4.40
N LYS A 161 4.63 16.32 4.56
CA LYS A 161 3.43 15.96 5.34
C LYS A 161 2.76 14.70 4.78
N SER A 162 2.60 14.59 3.47
CA SER A 162 2.06 13.39 2.83
C SER A 162 2.91 12.16 3.08
N LEU A 163 4.24 12.27 2.95
CA LEU A 163 5.15 11.15 3.18
C LEU A 163 5.19 10.70 4.65
N ARG A 164 5.09 11.64 5.61
CA ARG A 164 4.96 11.30 7.04
C ARG A 164 3.64 10.60 7.33
N ALA A 165 2.53 11.10 6.80
CA ALA A 165 1.23 10.44 6.92
C ALA A 165 1.26 9.01 6.33
N ALA A 166 1.91 8.80 5.19
CA ALA A 166 2.07 7.47 4.60
C ALA A 166 2.86 6.51 5.51
N ARG A 167 3.95 6.98 6.14
CA ARG A 167 4.74 6.16 7.08
C ARG A 167 3.94 5.79 8.33
N LEU A 168 3.20 6.74 8.90
CA LEU A 168 2.33 6.50 10.06
C LEU A 168 1.27 5.42 9.78
N LEU A 169 0.77 5.32 8.54
CA LEU A 169 -0.15 4.25 8.17
C LEU A 169 0.48 2.86 8.33
N GLY A 170 1.75 2.69 7.93
CA GLY A 170 2.50 1.44 8.09
C GLY A 170 2.91 1.15 9.53
N GLU A 171 3.07 2.17 10.37
CA GLU A 171 3.31 2.00 11.81
C GLU A 171 2.07 1.55 12.58
N HIS A 172 0.88 1.90 12.10
CA HIS A 172 -0.40 1.65 12.78
C HIS A 172 -1.24 0.52 12.18
N ARG A 173 -0.81 -0.08 11.07
CA ARG A 173 -1.52 -1.16 10.37
C ARG A 173 -0.57 -2.30 10.01
N PRO A 174 -1.04 -3.55 9.97
CA PRO A 174 -0.22 -4.71 9.65
C PRO A 174 0.05 -4.79 8.13
N VAL A 175 0.76 -3.80 7.60
CA VAL A 175 1.08 -3.67 6.17
C VAL A 175 2.44 -2.99 6.02
N THR A 176 3.23 -3.48 5.07
CA THR A 176 4.49 -2.81 4.71
C THR A 176 4.18 -1.63 3.80
N VAL A 177 4.58 -0.42 4.19
CA VAL A 177 4.45 0.78 3.35
C VAL A 177 5.80 1.14 2.73
N ARG A 178 5.82 1.31 1.40
CA ARG A 178 6.90 1.98 0.67
C ARG A 178 6.43 3.36 0.25
N THR A 179 7.27 4.37 0.41
CA THR A 179 6.93 5.75 0.06
C THR A 179 7.71 6.20 -1.16
N SER A 180 7.03 6.82 -2.11
CA SER A 180 7.66 7.47 -3.26
C SER A 180 7.36 8.96 -3.25
N PHE A 181 8.41 9.76 -3.37
CA PHE A 181 8.25 11.18 -3.59
C PHE A 181 7.79 11.45 -5.02
N LEU A 182 6.73 12.24 -5.17
CA LEU A 182 6.17 12.66 -6.46
C LEU A 182 5.88 14.16 -6.47
N GLY A 183 6.82 15.01 -6.03
CA GLY A 183 6.61 16.47 -6.05
C GLY A 183 6.39 17.04 -7.45
N ALA A 184 6.92 16.38 -8.49
CA ALA A 184 6.68 16.71 -9.90
C ALA A 184 5.40 16.07 -10.48
N HIS A 185 4.32 15.99 -9.69
CA HIS A 185 3.06 15.37 -10.13
C HIS A 185 2.25 16.26 -11.09
N ALA A 186 2.23 17.57 -10.80
CA ALA A 186 1.55 18.59 -11.60
C ALA A 186 2.16 19.96 -11.33
N LEU A 187 1.84 20.92 -12.20
CA LEU A 187 2.29 22.29 -12.04
C LEU A 187 1.39 23.03 -11.03
N PRO A 188 1.92 23.54 -9.90
CA PRO A 188 1.11 24.28 -8.94
C PRO A 188 0.72 25.66 -9.50
N PRO A 189 -0.41 26.25 -9.06
CA PRO A 189 -0.86 27.57 -9.54
C PRO A 189 0.20 28.67 -9.38
N GLU A 190 1.01 28.59 -8.32
CA GLU A 190 2.08 29.55 -8.01
C GLU A 190 3.21 29.55 -9.06
N ALA A 191 3.40 28.46 -9.80
CA ALA A 191 4.39 28.37 -10.86
C ALA A 191 3.97 29.09 -12.16
N LYS A 192 2.71 29.53 -12.29
CA LYS A 192 2.23 30.40 -13.40
C LYS A 192 2.61 29.92 -14.82
N GLY A 193 2.74 28.61 -15.03
CA GLY A 193 3.12 28.04 -16.33
C GLY A 193 4.62 27.80 -16.52
N ASP A 194 5.47 28.28 -15.62
CA ASP A 194 6.92 28.10 -15.67
C ASP A 194 7.32 26.71 -15.15
N LYS A 195 7.41 25.76 -16.08
CA LYS A 195 7.71 24.35 -15.76
C LYS A 195 9.16 24.16 -15.35
N ASP A 196 10.09 24.87 -15.96
CA ASP A 196 11.52 24.70 -15.72
C ASP A 196 11.87 25.18 -14.31
N ALA A 197 11.39 26.37 -13.93
CA ALA A 197 11.56 26.88 -12.57
C ALA A 197 10.94 25.95 -11.51
N PHE A 198 9.78 25.35 -11.80
CA PHE A 198 9.16 24.41 -10.87
C PHE A 198 9.95 23.09 -10.75
N ILE A 199 10.47 22.56 -11.85
CA ILE A 199 11.32 21.37 -11.80
C ILE A 199 12.64 21.65 -11.09
N ASP A 200 13.24 22.82 -11.31
CA ASP A 200 14.43 23.25 -10.57
C ASP A 200 14.16 23.35 -9.07
N LEU A 201 13.01 23.90 -8.67
CA LEU A 201 12.57 23.91 -7.27
C LEU A 201 12.44 22.49 -6.71
N VAL A 202 11.76 21.60 -7.45
CA VAL A 202 11.56 20.21 -7.03
C VAL A 202 12.91 19.49 -6.86
N ALA A 203 13.83 19.64 -7.80
CA ALA A 203 15.11 18.93 -7.81
C ALA A 203 16.10 19.46 -6.77
N ASN A 204 16.11 20.77 -6.51
CA ASN A 204 17.12 21.40 -5.67
C ASN A 204 16.66 21.69 -4.24
N GLU A 205 15.35 21.83 -3.99
CA GLU A 205 14.83 22.22 -2.68
C GLU A 205 13.87 21.20 -2.05
N ILE A 206 13.19 20.37 -2.86
CA ILE A 206 12.15 19.45 -2.37
C ILE A 206 12.62 18.00 -2.22
N LEU A 207 13.37 17.49 -3.21
CA LEU A 207 13.90 16.12 -3.23
C LEU A 207 14.96 15.89 -2.14
#